data_AF-A0A959TN99-F1
#
_entry.id   AF-A0A959TN99-F1
#
_cell.length_a   1.000
_cell.length_b   1.000
_cell.length_c   1.000
_cell.angle_alpha   90.00
_cell.angle_beta   90.00
_cell.angle_gamma   90.00
#
_symmetry.space_group_name_H-M   'P 1'
#
loop_
_entity.id
_entity.type
_entity.pdbx_description
1 polymer ?
#
loop_
_entity_poly.entity_id
_entity_poly.type
_entity_poly.pdbx_seq_one_letter_code
_entity_poly.pdbx_strand_id
1 'polypeptide(L)'
;MGPLPFDDQSFGPITLPFTFNLYNDLYTSCYININGNLTFDTDNSIFNAVGFPNPDDRMVAPFWADVDLNGFGPPGQNEVWYKVTSTALYVNWVNVGYFNANTDLLNSFQLILTDGTDPVIGVGKNVSFCYRDMQWTTGDASGGSGGFGGTPAVVGANRGNGVDYIQFGTFDQPGNAYDGPFGNPDGVDWLDNKNFTFTTAVSTQNIPP
;
A
#
# COMPACT_ATOMS: atom_id res chain seq x y z
N MET A 1 8.70 19.05 5.90
CA MET A 1 8.84 17.59 5.72
C MET A 1 9.82 17.39 4.60
N GLY A 2 10.65 16.34 4.63
CA GLY A 2 11.60 16.01 3.56
C GLY A 2 11.23 14.67 2.91
N PRO A 3 11.71 14.39 1.69
CA PRO A 3 11.46 13.13 0.99
C PRO A 3 12.06 11.93 1.76
N LEU A 4 11.40 10.78 1.69
CA LEU A 4 11.96 9.49 2.12
C LEU A 4 13.06 9.02 1.13
N PRO A 5 13.98 8.14 1.53
CA PRO A 5 15.11 7.73 0.68
C PRO A 5 14.72 6.79 -0.49
N PHE A 6 15.71 6.34 -1.27
CA PHE A 6 15.62 6.16 -2.73
C PHE A 6 15.04 4.84 -3.30
N ASP A 7 15.13 3.68 -2.64
CA ASP A 7 14.56 2.40 -3.13
C ASP A 7 14.73 1.30 -2.08
N ASP A 8 13.80 0.33 -2.01
CA ASP A 8 13.76 -0.84 -1.08
C ASP A 8 13.98 -0.53 0.42
N GLN A 9 13.95 0.75 0.76
CA GLN A 9 14.19 1.25 2.09
C GLN A 9 12.88 1.46 2.82
N SER A 10 13.02 1.46 4.13
CA SER A 10 11.94 1.70 5.06
C SER A 10 12.26 2.92 5.90
N PHE A 11 11.24 3.67 6.28
CA PHE A 11 11.36 4.79 7.20
C PHE A 11 10.57 4.52 8.46
N GLY A 12 11.24 4.56 9.60
CA GLY A 12 10.62 4.36 10.89
C GLY A 12 11.54 3.71 11.92
N PRO A 13 11.00 3.29 13.07
CA PRO A 13 9.57 3.37 13.40
C PRO A 13 9.11 4.83 13.56
N ILE A 14 7.94 5.15 12.99
CA ILE A 14 7.26 6.43 13.19
C ILE A 14 6.33 6.27 14.39
N THR A 15 6.42 7.16 15.37
CA THR A 15 5.48 7.19 16.49
C THR A 15 4.10 7.69 16.03
N LEU A 16 3.06 6.92 16.34
CA LEU A 16 1.66 7.32 16.18
C LEU A 16 1.17 7.91 17.52
N PRO A 17 0.68 9.17 17.54
CA PRO A 17 0.13 9.78 18.76
C PRO A 17 -1.29 9.30 19.09
N PHE A 18 -1.77 8.29 18.36
CA PHE A 18 -3.04 7.60 18.53
C PHE A 18 -2.78 6.09 18.50
N THR A 19 -3.75 5.29 18.95
CA THR A 19 -3.64 3.83 18.90
C THR A 19 -4.30 3.31 17.63
N PHE A 20 -3.51 2.75 16.72
CA PHE A 20 -4.02 2.04 15.55
C PHE A 20 -4.37 0.59 15.94
N ASN A 21 -5.47 0.06 15.43
CA ASN A 21 -5.94 -1.29 15.70
C ASN A 21 -5.90 -2.13 14.41
N LEU A 22 -5.05 -3.15 14.40
CA LEU A 22 -4.94 -4.12 13.31
C LEU A 22 -5.32 -5.49 13.85
N TYR A 23 -6.55 -5.93 13.58
CA TYR A 23 -7.10 -7.21 14.05
C TYR A 23 -7.03 -7.43 15.57
N ASN A 24 -7.33 -6.37 16.33
CA ASN A 24 -7.23 -6.26 17.80
C ASN A 24 -5.80 -6.20 18.37
N ASP A 25 -4.79 -6.26 17.51
CA ASP A 25 -3.43 -5.93 17.90
C ASP A 25 -3.27 -4.40 17.82
N LEU A 26 -2.83 -3.80 18.93
CA LEU A 26 -2.79 -2.36 19.12
C LEU A 26 -1.38 -1.82 18.89
N TYR A 27 -1.27 -0.83 18.02
CA TYR A 27 0.00 -0.24 17.61
C TYR A 27 0.05 1.26 17.87
N THR A 28 1.19 1.71 18.37
CA THR A 28 1.54 3.13 18.54
C THR A 28 2.74 3.52 17.68
N SER A 29 3.13 2.65 16.74
CA SER A 29 4.18 2.92 15.76
C SER A 29 4.01 2.06 14.52
N CYS A 30 4.59 2.49 13.41
CA CYS A 30 4.67 1.72 12.16
C CYS A 30 5.93 2.08 11.37
N TYR A 31 6.24 1.29 10.36
CA TYR A 31 7.26 1.54 9.35
C TYR A 31 6.57 1.86 8.02
N ILE A 32 7.08 2.86 7.28
CA ILE A 32 6.67 3.14 5.91
C ILE A 32 7.68 2.48 4.99
N ASN A 33 7.22 1.58 4.13
CA ASN A 33 8.07 0.86 3.18
C ASN A 33 7.84 1.43 1.78
N ILE A 34 8.92 1.71 1.03
CA ILE A 34 8.84 2.36 -0.28
C ILE A 34 7.98 1.57 -1.26
N ASN A 35 7.99 0.24 -1.15
CA ASN A 35 7.19 -0.72 -1.91
C ASN A 35 5.68 -0.68 -1.55
N GLY A 36 5.14 0.49 -1.24
CA GLY A 36 3.71 0.77 -1.19
C GLY A 36 2.93 0.10 -0.05
N ASN A 37 3.60 -0.16 1.08
CA ASN A 37 2.98 -0.75 2.27
C ASN A 37 3.50 -0.18 3.59
N LEU A 38 2.72 -0.36 4.66
CA LEU A 38 3.12 -0.10 6.03
C LEU A 38 3.16 -1.40 6.81
N THR A 39 4.17 -1.56 7.65
CA THR A 39 4.31 -2.70 8.58
C THR A 39 4.38 -2.22 10.03
N PHE A 40 4.04 -3.11 10.97
CA PHE A 40 3.80 -2.70 12.36
C PHE A 40 4.77 -3.29 13.39
N ASP A 41 5.49 -4.37 13.05
CA ASP A 41 6.48 -4.99 13.94
C ASP A 41 7.92 -4.62 13.54
N THR A 42 8.23 -4.72 12.26
CA THR A 42 9.57 -4.50 11.68
C THR A 42 9.43 -3.87 10.30
N ASP A 43 10.50 -3.28 9.79
CA ASP A 43 10.62 -2.86 8.40
C ASP A 43 10.47 -4.04 7.42
N ASN A 44 10.07 -3.74 6.18
CA ASN A 44 9.94 -4.73 5.11
C ASN A 44 10.58 -4.18 3.83
N SER A 45 11.67 -4.81 3.40
CA SER A 45 12.40 -4.52 2.16
C SER A 45 12.16 -5.58 1.07
N ILE A 46 11.02 -6.28 1.13
CA ILE A 46 10.67 -7.31 0.15
C ILE A 46 9.98 -6.61 -1.03
N PHE A 47 10.59 -6.70 -2.21
CA PHE A 47 10.12 -6.08 -3.45
C PHE A 47 9.05 -6.92 -4.18
N ASN A 48 9.17 -8.25 -4.14
CA ASN A 48 8.12 -9.13 -4.66
C ASN A 48 6.98 -9.23 -3.64
N ALA A 49 5.82 -8.70 -4.00
CA ALA A 49 4.64 -8.81 -3.16
C ALA A 49 4.26 -10.28 -2.94
N VAL A 50 3.90 -10.60 -1.70
CA VAL A 50 3.38 -11.91 -1.32
C VAL A 50 1.88 -11.78 -1.08
N GLY A 51 1.09 -12.64 -1.74
CA GLY A 51 -0.36 -12.64 -1.61
C GLY A 51 -0.82 -12.85 -0.16
N PHE A 52 -1.97 -12.29 0.18
CA PHE A 52 -2.58 -12.46 1.49
C PHE A 52 -3.53 -13.68 1.51
N PRO A 53 -3.63 -14.41 2.63
CA PRO A 53 -2.95 -14.15 3.90
C PRO A 53 -1.50 -14.67 3.88
N ASN A 54 -0.58 -13.89 4.42
CA ASN A 54 0.79 -14.35 4.69
C ASN A 54 1.01 -14.49 6.22
N PRO A 55 1.86 -15.41 6.68
CA PRO A 55 1.99 -15.73 8.10
C PRO A 55 2.87 -14.78 8.90
N ASP A 56 3.59 -13.86 8.24
CA ASP A 56 4.70 -13.14 8.86
C ASP A 56 4.45 -11.63 8.96
N ASP A 57 3.81 -11.03 7.95
CA ASP A 57 3.71 -9.57 7.83
C ASP A 57 2.41 -9.02 8.42
N ARG A 58 2.50 -8.29 9.54
CA ARG A 58 1.44 -7.36 9.94
C ARG A 58 1.52 -6.12 9.06
N MET A 59 0.59 -6.00 8.13
CA MET A 59 0.72 -5.07 7.02
C MET A 59 -0.59 -4.39 6.66
N VAL A 60 -0.50 -3.14 6.22
CA VAL A 60 -1.54 -2.44 5.47
C VAL A 60 -0.92 -1.95 4.15
N ALA A 61 -1.41 -2.46 3.03
CA ALA A 61 -0.85 -2.27 1.70
C ALA A 61 -1.88 -1.61 0.77
N PRO A 62 -1.85 -0.27 0.58
CA PRO A 62 -2.63 0.37 -0.46
C PRO A 62 -2.21 -0.12 -1.86
N PHE A 63 -0.94 -0.47 -2.05
CA PHE A 63 -0.42 -1.02 -3.30
C PHE A 63 0.98 -1.62 -3.10
N TRP A 64 1.10 -2.88 -2.67
CA TRP A 64 2.41 -3.51 -2.50
C TRP A 64 2.96 -3.97 -3.84
N ALA A 65 4.00 -3.30 -4.31
CA ALA A 65 4.73 -3.61 -5.55
C ALA A 65 6.16 -3.03 -5.47
N ASP A 66 6.98 -3.39 -6.46
CA ASP A 66 8.41 -3.05 -6.60
C ASP A 66 8.59 -1.58 -7.08
N VAL A 67 8.42 -0.64 -6.14
CA VAL A 67 8.46 0.81 -6.36
C VAL A 67 9.91 1.27 -6.31
N ASP A 68 10.37 2.01 -7.33
CA ASP A 68 11.75 2.48 -7.41
C ASP A 68 11.84 4.00 -7.54
N LEU A 69 12.44 4.66 -6.54
CA LEU A 69 12.63 6.11 -6.51
C LEU A 69 13.98 6.58 -7.08
N ASN A 70 14.81 5.67 -7.62
CA ASN A 70 16.08 6.00 -8.31
C ASN A 70 15.87 6.57 -9.72
N GLY A 71 14.68 6.37 -10.30
CA GLY A 71 14.30 6.91 -11.59
C GLY A 71 14.27 8.43 -11.62
N PHE A 72 14.76 9.02 -12.70
CA PHE A 72 14.70 10.47 -12.90
C PHE A 72 13.32 10.90 -13.39
N GLY A 73 12.74 11.90 -12.71
CA GLY A 73 11.51 12.57 -13.12
C GLY A 73 11.63 14.09 -12.95
N PRO A 74 10.67 14.87 -13.49
CA PRO A 74 10.51 16.27 -13.13
C PRO A 74 10.41 16.46 -11.60
N PRO A 75 10.79 17.62 -11.05
CA PRO A 75 10.63 17.90 -9.63
C PRO A 75 9.18 17.66 -9.13
N GLY A 76 9.02 17.01 -7.97
CA GLY A 76 7.71 16.67 -7.41
C GLY A 76 7.10 15.38 -7.95
N GLN A 77 7.91 14.51 -8.57
CA GLN A 77 7.56 13.15 -8.94
C GLN A 77 8.56 12.17 -8.33
N ASN A 78 8.18 10.89 -8.28
CA ASN A 78 8.98 9.82 -7.74
C ASN A 78 9.34 10.03 -6.26
N GLU A 79 8.36 10.46 -5.46
CA GLU A 79 8.56 10.84 -4.07
C GLU A 79 7.53 10.18 -3.15
N VAL A 80 7.97 9.82 -1.94
CA VAL A 80 7.09 9.37 -0.86
C VAL A 80 7.07 10.41 0.26
N TRP A 81 5.87 10.85 0.63
CA TRP A 81 5.62 11.90 1.63
C TRP A 81 4.68 11.40 2.72
N TYR A 82 4.99 11.68 3.99
CA TYR A 82 4.10 11.35 5.09
C TYR A 82 3.82 12.55 5.98
N LYS A 83 2.68 12.56 6.68
CA LYS A 83 2.30 13.55 7.69
C LYS A 83 1.66 12.87 8.89
N VAL A 84 2.12 13.19 10.09
CA VAL A 84 1.49 12.75 11.34
C VAL A 84 0.74 13.93 11.97
N THR A 85 -0.51 13.71 12.37
CA THR A 85 -1.30 14.60 13.23
C THR A 85 -1.56 13.90 14.56
N SER A 86 -2.24 14.56 15.50
CA SER A 86 -2.64 13.93 16.77
C SER A 86 -3.59 12.73 16.61
N THR A 87 -4.24 12.58 15.45
CA THR A 87 -5.34 11.62 15.24
C THR A 87 -5.21 10.82 13.94
N ALA A 88 -4.24 11.14 13.08
CA ALA A 88 -4.08 10.48 11.79
C ALA A 88 -2.63 10.45 11.30
N LEU A 89 -2.30 9.41 10.53
CA LEU A 89 -1.12 9.32 9.68
C LEU A 89 -1.57 9.34 8.22
N TYR A 90 -0.93 10.17 7.40
CA TYR A 90 -1.09 10.21 5.94
C TYR A 90 0.22 9.79 5.30
N VAL A 91 0.18 8.91 4.31
CA VAL A 91 1.34 8.51 3.51
C VAL A 91 0.96 8.56 2.03
N ASN A 92 1.77 9.22 1.22
CA ASN A 92 1.52 9.46 -0.20
C ASN A 92 2.71 8.95 -1.00
N TRP A 93 2.44 8.08 -1.97
CA TRP A 93 3.35 7.74 -3.06
C TRP A 93 2.93 8.61 -4.25
N VAL A 94 3.77 9.58 -4.61
CA VAL A 94 3.43 10.63 -5.56
C VAL A 94 4.18 10.38 -6.86
N ASN A 95 3.44 9.96 -7.89
CA ASN A 95 3.96 9.67 -9.23
C ASN A 95 5.21 8.79 -9.14
N VAL A 96 5.10 7.67 -8.43
CA VAL A 96 6.22 6.75 -8.23
C VAL A 96 6.37 5.84 -9.44
N GLY A 97 7.62 5.64 -9.84
CA GLY A 97 8.02 4.70 -10.88
C GLY A 97 8.15 3.27 -10.36
N TYR A 98 8.59 2.38 -11.23
CA TYR A 98 8.79 0.97 -10.95
C TYR A 98 10.23 0.57 -11.25
N PHE A 99 10.72 -0.44 -10.53
CA PHE A 99 12.06 -0.96 -10.76
C PHE A 99 12.21 -1.44 -12.21
N ASN A 100 13.32 -1.20 -12.92
CA ASN A 100 14.61 -0.64 -12.49
C ASN A 100 14.80 0.81 -12.98
N ALA A 101 14.38 1.78 -12.16
CA ALA A 101 14.43 3.21 -12.41
C ALA A 101 13.56 3.69 -13.57
N ASN A 102 12.47 2.97 -13.87
CA ASN A 102 11.52 3.33 -14.91
C ASN A 102 10.55 4.41 -14.42
N THR A 103 10.44 5.50 -15.18
CA THR A 103 9.53 6.63 -14.92
C THR A 103 8.64 6.96 -16.11
N ASP A 104 8.50 6.03 -17.05
CA ASP A 104 7.62 6.13 -18.23
C ASP A 104 6.15 5.86 -17.90
N LEU A 105 5.89 5.07 -16.84
CA LEU A 105 4.58 4.84 -16.23
C LEU A 105 4.67 5.20 -14.75
N LEU A 106 3.64 5.85 -14.21
CA LEU A 106 3.67 6.41 -12.87
C LEU A 106 2.38 6.10 -12.10
N ASN A 107 2.52 5.74 -10.82
CA ASN A 107 1.40 5.49 -9.91
C ASN A 107 1.31 6.61 -8.87
N SER A 108 0.08 7.01 -8.52
CA SER A 108 -0.18 7.94 -7.42
C SER A 108 -1.25 7.41 -6.47
N PHE A 109 -0.87 7.14 -5.23
CA PHE A 109 -1.78 6.57 -4.22
C PHE A 109 -1.45 7.05 -2.80
N GLN A 110 -2.44 6.96 -1.91
CA GLN A 110 -2.36 7.41 -0.53
C GLN A 110 -2.96 6.38 0.44
N LEU A 111 -2.32 6.25 1.59
CA LEU A 111 -2.85 5.59 2.78
C LEU A 111 -3.10 6.61 3.89
N ILE A 112 -4.26 6.50 4.55
CA ILE A 112 -4.58 7.21 5.79
C ILE A 112 -4.89 6.20 6.90
N LEU A 113 -4.22 6.32 8.04
CA LEU A 113 -4.51 5.57 9.27
C LEU A 113 -5.06 6.50 10.35
N THR A 114 -6.06 6.04 11.12
CA THR A 114 -6.61 6.75 12.30
C THR A 114 -6.87 5.75 13.44
N ASP A 115 -7.38 6.23 14.58
CA ASP A 115 -7.85 5.34 15.68
C ASP A 115 -9.31 4.87 15.52
N GLY A 116 -9.96 5.21 14.40
CA GLY A 116 -11.38 4.92 14.17
C GLY A 116 -12.35 6.00 14.66
N THR A 117 -11.87 7.06 15.32
CA THR A 117 -12.71 8.15 15.83
C THR A 117 -12.58 9.45 15.03
N ASP A 118 -11.51 9.60 14.24
CA ASP A 118 -11.28 10.78 13.40
C ASP A 118 -12.27 10.83 12.21
N PRO A 119 -13.06 11.92 12.04
CA PRO A 119 -14.03 12.03 10.95
C PRO A 119 -13.39 12.18 9.56
N VAL A 120 -12.07 12.39 9.44
CA VAL A 120 -11.40 12.60 8.14
C VAL A 120 -11.57 11.44 7.17
N ILE A 121 -11.73 10.21 7.69
CA ILE A 121 -12.07 9.01 6.92
C ILE A 121 -13.37 8.36 7.41
N GLY A 122 -14.20 9.11 8.14
CA GLY A 122 -15.47 8.62 8.67
C GLY A 122 -15.33 7.84 9.99
N VAL A 123 -16.24 8.12 10.93
CA VAL A 123 -16.25 7.48 12.25
C VAL A 123 -16.53 5.98 12.12
N GLY A 124 -15.76 5.17 12.85
CA GLY A 124 -15.79 3.71 12.80
C GLY A 124 -14.87 3.10 11.74
N LYS A 125 -14.12 3.92 11.00
CA LYS A 125 -13.14 3.50 9.99
C LYS A 125 -11.76 3.97 10.40
N ASN A 126 -10.76 3.10 10.26
CA ASN A 126 -9.39 3.39 10.67
C ASN A 126 -8.37 3.29 9.54
N VAL A 127 -8.79 2.90 8.32
CA VAL A 127 -7.96 2.86 7.12
C VAL A 127 -8.69 3.46 5.93
N SER A 128 -7.98 4.26 5.13
CA SER A 128 -8.44 4.69 3.80
C SER A 128 -7.34 4.57 2.75
N PHE A 129 -7.69 4.03 1.58
CA PHE A 129 -6.86 4.00 0.38
C PHE A 129 -7.45 4.96 -0.66
N CYS A 130 -6.64 5.87 -1.19
CA CYS A 130 -7.06 6.81 -2.24
C CYS A 130 -6.12 6.69 -3.43
N TYR A 131 -6.67 6.55 -4.63
CA TYR A 131 -5.89 6.40 -5.86
C TYR A 131 -6.16 7.57 -6.80
N ARG A 132 -5.17 7.86 -7.65
CA ARG A 132 -5.33 8.75 -8.81
C ARG A 132 -5.26 7.92 -10.08
N ASP A 133 -4.37 8.29 -10.99
CA ASP A 133 -4.01 7.54 -12.18
C ASP A 133 -2.98 6.47 -11.78
N MET A 134 -3.27 5.22 -12.12
CA MET A 134 -2.46 4.05 -11.85
C MET A 134 -2.12 3.38 -13.18
N GLN A 135 -0.83 3.25 -13.48
CA GLN A 135 -0.32 2.95 -14.81
C GLN A 135 0.62 1.74 -14.87
N TRP A 136 1.01 1.16 -13.74
CA TRP A 136 1.91 -0.01 -13.71
C TRP A 136 1.63 -0.91 -12.51
N THR A 137 2.06 -2.18 -12.59
CA THR A 137 1.84 -3.19 -11.54
C THR A 137 3.10 -3.87 -11.03
N THR A 138 4.14 -3.99 -11.86
CA THR A 138 5.24 -4.90 -11.59
C THR A 138 6.58 -4.33 -12.05
N GLY A 139 7.59 -4.39 -11.17
CA GLY A 139 8.98 -4.07 -11.50
C GLY A 139 9.67 -5.14 -12.35
N ASP A 140 10.75 -4.75 -13.02
CA ASP A 140 11.55 -5.64 -13.88
C ASP A 140 12.14 -6.82 -13.08
N ALA A 141 12.61 -6.59 -11.85
CA ALA A 141 13.15 -7.64 -10.97
C ALA A 141 12.07 -8.61 -10.47
N SER A 142 10.83 -8.17 -10.50
CA SER A 142 9.64 -8.96 -10.20
C SER A 142 9.12 -9.75 -11.42
N GLY A 143 9.91 -9.82 -12.50
CA GLY A 143 9.58 -10.54 -13.73
C GLY A 143 8.64 -9.76 -14.67
N GLY A 144 8.39 -8.48 -14.37
CA GLY A 144 7.61 -7.60 -15.21
C GLY A 144 8.35 -7.19 -16.50
N SER A 145 7.58 -6.73 -17.49
CA SER A 145 8.11 -6.08 -18.69
C SER A 145 7.20 -4.90 -19.05
N GLY A 146 7.78 -3.69 -19.13
CA GLY A 146 7.01 -2.47 -19.37
C GLY A 146 5.98 -2.19 -18.28
N GLY A 147 6.28 -2.58 -17.03
CA GLY A 147 5.41 -2.35 -15.87
C GLY A 147 4.40 -3.47 -15.56
N PHE A 148 4.38 -4.58 -16.31
CA PHE A 148 3.31 -5.60 -16.21
C PHE A 148 3.78 -7.06 -16.35
N GLY A 149 2.93 -8.00 -15.95
CA GLY A 149 2.97 -9.42 -16.32
C GLY A 149 3.85 -10.33 -15.44
N GLY A 150 4.48 -9.81 -14.40
CA GLY A 150 5.28 -10.58 -13.44
C GLY A 150 4.53 -10.86 -12.13
N THR A 151 5.23 -10.79 -10.99
CA THR A 151 4.60 -10.86 -9.67
C THR A 151 3.54 -9.77 -9.54
N PRO A 152 2.27 -10.11 -9.26
CA PRO A 152 1.20 -9.13 -9.14
C PRO A 152 1.40 -8.20 -7.93
N ALA A 153 1.02 -6.93 -8.08
CA ALA A 153 0.83 -6.05 -6.94
C ALA A 153 -0.29 -6.56 -6.03
N VAL A 154 -0.20 -6.32 -4.72
CA VAL A 154 -1.21 -6.75 -3.73
C VAL A 154 -1.83 -5.55 -3.02
N VAL A 155 -3.16 -5.49 -2.94
CA VAL A 155 -3.91 -4.44 -2.24
C VAL A 155 -4.75 -5.03 -1.11
N GLY A 156 -4.49 -4.59 0.13
CA GLY A 156 -5.19 -5.14 1.29
C GLY A 156 -4.59 -4.84 2.66
N ALA A 157 -4.96 -5.65 3.64
CA ALA A 157 -4.39 -5.63 4.99
C ALA A 157 -4.23 -7.06 5.53
N ASN A 158 -3.11 -7.36 6.16
CA ASN A 158 -2.76 -8.69 6.64
C ASN A 158 -2.46 -8.68 8.14
N ARG A 159 -2.98 -9.67 8.87
CA ARG A 159 -2.71 -9.83 10.30
C ARG A 159 -1.34 -10.44 10.60
N GLY A 160 -0.72 -11.13 9.64
CA GLY A 160 0.51 -11.90 9.90
C GLY A 160 0.25 -13.13 10.78
N ASN A 161 -0.83 -13.87 10.50
CA ASN A 161 -1.11 -15.16 11.14
C ASN A 161 -1.49 -16.26 10.13
N GLY A 162 -1.42 -15.97 8.83
CA GLY A 162 -1.76 -16.91 7.76
C GLY A 162 -3.25 -17.20 7.62
N VAL A 163 -4.13 -16.44 8.30
CA VAL A 163 -5.58 -16.67 8.31
C VAL A 163 -6.38 -15.39 8.09
N ASP A 164 -6.12 -14.34 8.87
CA ASP A 164 -6.93 -13.12 8.90
C ASP A 164 -6.31 -12.05 7.98
N TYR A 165 -7.08 -11.63 6.98
CA TYR A 165 -6.67 -10.62 6.02
C TYR A 165 -7.89 -9.96 5.35
N ILE A 166 -7.68 -8.83 4.69
CA ILE A 166 -8.60 -8.16 3.77
C ILE A 166 -7.84 -8.05 2.45
N GLN A 167 -8.48 -8.40 1.33
CA GLN A 167 -7.93 -8.25 0.00
C GLN A 167 -8.92 -7.52 -0.90
N PHE A 168 -8.44 -6.51 -1.61
CA PHE A 168 -9.21 -5.79 -2.62
C PHE A 168 -8.95 -6.36 -4.03
N GLY A 169 -7.75 -6.88 -4.26
CA GLY A 169 -7.35 -7.52 -5.51
C GLY A 169 -5.85 -7.71 -5.59
N THR A 170 -5.44 -8.43 -6.62
CA THR A 170 -4.05 -8.47 -7.09
C THR A 170 -4.01 -7.92 -8.52
N PHE A 171 -2.92 -7.30 -8.94
CA PHE A 171 -2.87 -6.59 -10.22
C PHE A 171 -1.58 -6.91 -10.97
N ASP A 172 -1.66 -7.33 -12.23
CA ASP A 172 -0.48 -7.63 -13.06
C ASP A 172 -0.57 -7.14 -14.50
N GLN A 173 -1.66 -6.46 -14.89
CA GLN A 173 -1.95 -6.12 -16.28
C GLN A 173 -2.56 -4.71 -16.42
N PRO A 174 -2.48 -4.10 -17.61
CA PRO A 174 -3.15 -2.84 -17.88
C PRO A 174 -4.67 -3.03 -18.05
N GLY A 175 -5.41 -1.93 -18.01
CA GLY A 175 -6.84 -1.92 -18.28
C GLY A 175 -7.69 -2.01 -17.02
N ASN A 176 -8.99 -2.15 -17.20
CA ASN A 176 -9.98 -2.07 -16.13
C ASN A 176 -10.65 -3.40 -15.80
N ALA A 177 -10.03 -4.52 -16.20
CA ALA A 177 -10.53 -5.85 -15.88
C ALA A 177 -10.58 -6.03 -14.35
N TYR A 178 -11.72 -6.47 -13.84
CA TYR A 178 -11.87 -6.79 -12.41
C TYR A 178 -12.90 -7.89 -12.24
N ASP A 179 -12.48 -9.07 -11.78
CA ASP A 179 -13.38 -10.21 -11.52
C ASP A 179 -13.60 -10.50 -10.02
N GLY A 180 -13.01 -9.66 -9.17
CA GLY A 180 -13.20 -9.69 -7.72
C GLY A 180 -11.91 -10.02 -6.97
N PRO A 181 -11.89 -9.83 -5.64
CA PRO A 181 -10.65 -9.86 -4.87
C PRO A 181 -9.92 -11.21 -4.85
N PHE A 182 -10.58 -12.33 -5.21
CA PHE A 182 -9.99 -13.68 -5.21
C PHE A 182 -9.98 -14.33 -6.60
N GLY A 183 -10.29 -13.58 -7.65
CA GLY A 183 -10.21 -14.08 -9.01
C GLY A 183 -8.78 -14.02 -9.55
N ASN A 184 -8.66 -13.81 -10.86
CA ASN A 184 -7.33 -13.69 -11.47
C ASN A 184 -6.75 -12.30 -11.18
N PRO A 185 -5.43 -12.10 -11.34
CA PRO A 185 -4.87 -10.76 -11.33
C PRO A 185 -5.61 -9.80 -12.28
N ASP A 186 -5.94 -8.64 -11.73
CA ASP A 186 -6.83 -7.65 -12.31
C ASP A 186 -6.04 -6.55 -13.05
N GLY A 187 -6.78 -5.75 -13.82
CA GLY A 187 -6.26 -4.57 -14.51
C GLY A 187 -6.09 -3.38 -13.57
N VAL A 188 -4.93 -2.74 -13.61
CA VAL A 188 -4.56 -1.68 -12.67
C VAL A 188 -5.45 -0.42 -12.77
N ASP A 189 -5.92 -0.07 -13.97
CA ASP A 189 -6.81 1.07 -14.21
C ASP A 189 -8.15 0.90 -13.48
N TRP A 190 -8.49 -0.30 -13.02
CA TRP A 190 -9.64 -0.47 -12.14
C TRP A 190 -9.48 0.32 -10.83
N LEU A 191 -8.26 0.54 -10.33
CA LEU A 191 -8.04 1.37 -9.13
C LEU A 191 -8.25 2.86 -9.38
N ASP A 192 -8.29 3.30 -10.64
CA ASP A 192 -8.27 4.72 -10.98
C ASP A 192 -9.37 5.52 -10.30
N ASN A 193 -8.96 6.61 -9.65
CA ASN A 193 -9.83 7.55 -8.93
C ASN A 193 -10.74 6.89 -7.86
N LYS A 194 -10.42 5.67 -7.42
CA LYS A 194 -11.16 5.01 -6.34
C LYS A 194 -10.70 5.48 -4.97
N ASN A 195 -11.62 5.34 -4.02
CA ASN A 195 -11.37 5.49 -2.60
C ASN A 195 -12.01 4.31 -1.86
N PHE A 196 -11.23 3.61 -1.05
CA PHE A 196 -11.72 2.55 -0.17
C PHE A 196 -11.52 2.97 1.27
N THR A 197 -12.59 2.93 2.07
CA THR A 197 -12.54 3.34 3.47
C THR A 197 -13.15 2.24 4.34
N PHE A 198 -12.32 1.63 5.19
CA PHE A 198 -12.65 0.39 5.89
C PHE A 198 -12.08 0.38 7.31
N THR A 199 -12.36 -0.71 8.03
CA THR A 199 -11.82 -0.92 9.37
C THR A 199 -11.05 -2.23 9.45
N THR A 200 -9.85 -2.17 10.00
CA THR A 200 -9.04 -3.34 10.37
C THR A 200 -9.28 -3.77 11.82
N ALA A 201 -10.08 -3.02 12.58
CA ALA A 201 -10.44 -3.33 13.96
C ALA A 201 -11.53 -4.42 14.02
N VAL A 202 -11.23 -5.60 13.47
CA VAL A 202 -12.17 -6.71 13.31
C VAL A 202 -11.60 -8.00 13.91
N SER A 203 -12.46 -8.85 14.47
CA SER A 203 -12.04 -10.06 15.20
C SER A 203 -12.01 -11.32 14.35
N THR A 204 -12.78 -11.38 13.27
CA THR A 204 -12.82 -12.47 12.29
C THR A 204 -13.49 -11.93 11.03
N GLN A 205 -12.82 -12.04 9.88
CA GLN A 205 -13.36 -12.20 8.52
C GLN A 205 -12.46 -11.52 7.49
N ASN A 206 -12.26 -12.26 6.40
CA ASN A 206 -12.06 -11.71 5.08
C ASN A 206 -13.27 -10.84 4.75
N ILE A 207 -13.16 -9.53 4.95
CA ILE A 207 -14.23 -8.60 4.59
C ILE A 207 -14.04 -8.31 3.10
N PRO A 208 -14.87 -8.88 2.21
CA PRO A 208 -14.88 -8.41 0.85
C PRO A 208 -15.24 -6.90 0.86
N PRO A 209 -14.61 -6.10 -0.01
CA PRO A 209 -14.84 -4.66 -0.11
C PRO A 209 -16.32 -4.26 -0.17
#